data_AF-A0A421AYE3-F1
#
_entry.id   AF-A0A421AYE3-F1
#
_cell.length_a   1.000
_cell.length_b   1.000
_cell.length_c   1.000
_cell.angle_alpha   90.00
_cell.angle_beta   90.00
_cell.angle_gamma   90.00
#
_symmetry.space_group_name_H-M   'P 1'
#
loop_
_entity.id
_entity.type
_entity.pdbx_description
1 polymer ?
#
loop_
_entity_poly.entity_id
_entity_poly.type
_entity_poly.pdbx_seq_one_letter_code
_entity_poly.pdbx_strand_id
1 'polypeptide(L)'
;MIPAGRAAVDRRGIAALHGLSEATAHKTRPWAHPSHPAPLTPGKPRRGHPRLWDEEQAEAYAAGRPIPPLPQGQDPRDLLNQDEAAALAGVQPATWARYQYTERTRAKARDGGPLIPPPDETVCGADHWYRATIEHYINERDARAGQALGGRPVNTDIATAVAELVHAAQADGGTVNIAEVSRTVGIAYNTARSHIRRITGDTR
;
A
#
# COMPACT_ATOMS: atom_id res chain seq x y z
N MET A 1 -7.57 14.63 -1.27
CA MET A 1 -6.25 15.14 -0.88
C MET A 1 -6.51 16.38 -0.07
N ILE A 2 -5.80 16.55 1.05
CA ILE A 2 -5.83 17.78 1.82
C ILE A 2 -4.61 18.61 1.38
N PRO A 3 -4.81 19.80 0.78
CA PRO A 3 -3.70 20.62 0.30
C PRO A 3 -2.78 21.07 1.43
N ALA A 4 -1.50 21.25 1.13
CA ALA A 4 -0.53 21.76 2.11
C ALA A 4 -0.99 23.09 2.74
N GLY A 5 -0.92 23.17 4.07
CA GLY A 5 -1.34 24.35 4.84
C GLY A 5 -2.86 24.51 5.00
N ARG A 6 -3.67 23.56 4.50
CA ARG A 6 -5.11 23.48 4.76
C ARG A 6 -5.41 22.46 5.84
N ALA A 7 -6.52 22.66 6.54
CA ALA A 7 -7.10 21.71 7.48
C ALA A 7 -8.37 21.11 6.91
N ALA A 8 -8.71 19.90 7.35
CA ALA A 8 -9.91 19.20 6.91
C ALA A 8 -10.81 18.82 8.09
N VAL A 9 -12.11 18.92 7.85
CA VAL A 9 -13.15 18.61 8.82
C VAL A 9 -14.06 17.50 8.31
N ASP A 10 -14.56 16.67 9.23
CA ASP A 10 -15.59 15.67 8.96
C ASP A 10 -17.00 16.27 9.17
N ARG A 11 -18.03 15.42 9.11
CA ARG A 11 -19.42 15.85 9.32
C ARG A 11 -19.67 16.49 10.68
N ARG A 12 -18.94 16.07 11.71
CA ARG A 12 -19.05 16.65 13.05
C ARG A 12 -18.45 18.05 13.06
N GLY A 13 -17.30 18.23 12.41
CA GLY A 13 -16.71 19.55 12.21
C GLY A 13 -17.64 20.48 11.42
N ILE A 14 -18.25 20.01 10.33
CA ILE A 14 -19.27 20.78 9.59
C ILE A 14 -20.45 21.16 10.50
N ALA A 15 -20.96 20.23 11.31
CA ALA A 15 -22.05 20.52 12.25
C ALA A 15 -21.66 21.65 13.22
N ALA A 16 -20.45 21.58 13.79
CA ALA A 16 -19.93 22.60 14.70
C ALA A 16 -19.80 23.98 14.01
N LEU A 17 -19.30 24.04 12.79
CA LEU A 17 -19.18 25.28 12.01
C LEU A 17 -20.53 25.95 11.75
N HIS A 18 -21.60 25.17 11.59
CA HIS A 18 -22.97 25.68 11.44
C HIS A 18 -23.68 25.94 12.78
N GLY A 19 -23.03 25.75 13.93
CA GLY A 19 -23.66 25.89 15.25
C GLY A 19 -24.75 24.84 15.51
N LEU A 20 -24.67 23.69 14.85
CA LEU A 20 -25.68 22.63 14.93
C LEU A 20 -25.19 21.47 15.79
N SER A 21 -26.12 20.81 16.48
CA SER A 21 -25.87 19.47 17.01
C SER A 21 -25.66 18.46 15.87
N GLU A 22 -24.92 17.38 16.10
CA GLU A 22 -24.72 16.31 15.11
C GLU A 22 -26.05 15.74 14.60
N ALA A 23 -27.01 15.53 15.51
CA ALA A 23 -28.34 15.02 15.17
C ALA A 23 -29.11 15.98 14.26
N THR A 24 -29.04 17.29 14.51
CA THR A 24 -29.65 18.31 13.67
C THR A 24 -28.98 18.36 12.31
N ALA A 25 -27.65 18.41 12.27
CA ALA A 25 -26.87 18.44 11.03
C ALA A 25 -27.13 17.21 10.17
N HIS A 26 -27.32 16.02 10.77
CA HIS A 26 -27.69 14.82 10.03
C HIS A 26 -29.07 14.93 9.35
N LYS A 27 -30.03 15.64 9.97
CA LYS A 27 -31.37 15.86 9.39
C LYS A 27 -31.35 16.94 8.30
N THR A 28 -30.73 18.08 8.59
CA THR A 28 -30.70 19.23 7.66
C THR A 28 -29.70 19.05 6.53
N ARG A 29 -28.64 18.26 6.76
CA ARG A 29 -27.56 17.93 5.81
C ARG A 29 -26.98 19.17 5.14
N PRO A 30 -26.36 20.11 5.88
CA PRO A 30 -25.79 21.34 5.30
C PRO A 30 -24.83 21.06 4.13
N TRP A 31 -24.02 20.00 4.26
CA TRP A 31 -23.09 19.52 3.26
C TRP A 31 -23.71 18.98 1.96
N ALA A 32 -25.04 18.86 1.88
CA ALA A 32 -25.76 18.45 0.68
C ALA A 32 -26.34 19.65 -0.08
N HIS A 33 -26.22 20.87 0.45
CA HIS A 33 -26.68 22.06 -0.24
C HIS A 33 -25.82 22.31 -1.51
N PRO A 34 -26.41 22.68 -2.67
CA PRO A 34 -25.65 22.86 -3.91
C PRO A 34 -24.52 23.88 -3.84
N SER A 35 -24.70 24.93 -3.03
CA SER A 35 -23.69 25.98 -2.81
C SER A 35 -22.64 25.63 -1.74
N HIS A 36 -22.79 24.50 -1.04
CA HIS A 36 -21.80 24.08 -0.04
C HIS A 36 -20.50 23.64 -0.75
N PRO A 37 -19.32 23.93 -0.18
CA PRO A 37 -18.05 23.44 -0.71
C PRO A 37 -18.07 21.94 -1.01
N ALA A 38 -17.44 21.58 -2.12
CA ALA A 38 -17.24 20.18 -2.48
C ALA A 38 -16.32 19.49 -1.45
N PRO A 39 -16.54 18.19 -1.18
CA PRO A 39 -15.66 17.44 -0.29
C PRO A 39 -14.29 17.20 -0.92
N LEU A 40 -13.24 17.24 -0.10
CA LEU A 40 -11.84 16.95 -0.48
C LEU A 40 -11.63 15.48 -0.82
N THR A 41 -12.43 14.60 -0.24
CA THR A 41 -12.38 13.15 -0.48
C THR A 41 -13.43 12.78 -1.53
N PRO A 42 -13.02 12.24 -2.70
CA PRO A 42 -13.95 11.80 -3.72
C PRO A 42 -14.71 10.52 -3.31
N GLY A 43 -15.83 10.25 -3.98
CA GLY A 43 -16.56 8.98 -3.83
C GLY A 43 -17.47 8.88 -2.59
N LYS A 44 -17.89 7.66 -2.25
CA LYS A 44 -18.78 7.36 -1.11
C LYS A 44 -17.93 7.12 0.16
N PRO A 45 -18.29 7.70 1.31
CA PRO A 45 -17.57 7.44 2.56
C PRO A 45 -17.63 5.96 2.93
N ARG A 46 -16.52 5.42 3.41
CA ARG A 46 -16.37 4.04 3.89
C ARG A 46 -15.41 4.00 5.08
N ARG A 47 -15.30 2.85 5.75
CA ARG A 47 -14.41 2.68 6.90
C ARG A 47 -12.96 3.04 6.52
N GLY A 48 -12.33 3.93 7.29
CA GLY A 48 -10.98 4.43 7.02
C GLY A 48 -10.88 5.47 5.90
N HIS A 49 -11.99 5.85 5.28
CA HIS A 49 -12.07 6.88 4.24
C HIS A 49 -13.33 7.74 4.48
N PRO A 50 -13.34 8.58 5.54
CA PRO A 50 -14.45 9.46 5.84
C PRO A 50 -14.64 10.49 4.73
N ARG A 51 -15.81 11.12 4.70
CA ARG A 51 -16.03 12.28 3.85
C ARG A 51 -15.47 13.50 4.56
N LEU A 52 -14.50 14.16 3.95
CA LEU A 52 -13.84 15.35 4.48
C LEU A 52 -14.09 16.57 3.60
N TRP A 53 -14.10 17.74 4.22
CA TRP A 53 -14.19 19.06 3.58
C TRP A 53 -13.03 19.92 4.04
N ASP A 54 -12.66 20.90 3.22
CA ASP A 54 -11.72 21.94 3.62
C ASP A 54 -12.37 22.82 4.69
N GLU A 55 -11.67 23.01 5.81
CA GLU A 55 -12.18 23.73 6.96
C GLU A 55 -12.45 25.20 6.64
N GLU A 56 -11.53 25.86 5.94
CA GLU A 56 -11.63 27.30 5.65
C GLU A 56 -12.77 27.58 4.65
N GLN A 57 -12.94 26.72 3.64
CA GLN A 57 -14.08 26.81 2.74
C GLN A 57 -15.40 26.56 3.46
N ALA A 58 -15.46 25.57 4.34
CA ALA A 58 -16.66 25.25 5.11
C ALA A 58 -17.02 26.39 6.08
N GLU A 59 -16.03 26.96 6.76
CA GLU A 59 -16.22 28.11 7.65
C GLU A 59 -16.69 29.34 6.88
N ALA A 60 -16.06 29.66 5.74
CA ALA A 60 -16.49 30.76 4.89
C ALA A 60 -17.96 30.60 4.47
N TYR A 61 -18.35 29.39 4.04
CA TYR A 61 -19.73 29.10 3.69
C TYR A 61 -20.69 29.24 4.88
N ALA A 62 -20.35 28.68 6.05
CA ALA A 62 -21.17 28.77 7.25
C ALA A 62 -21.36 30.23 7.73
N ALA A 63 -20.33 31.06 7.55
CA ALA A 63 -20.36 32.49 7.87
C ALA A 63 -20.99 33.37 6.77
N GLY A 64 -21.43 32.80 5.64
CA GLY A 64 -21.96 33.57 4.50
C GLY A 64 -20.91 34.43 3.78
N ARG A 65 -19.62 34.13 3.96
CA ARG A 65 -18.51 34.80 3.29
C ARG A 65 -18.23 34.16 1.91
N PRO A 66 -17.57 34.87 0.98
CA PRO A 66 -17.07 34.27 -0.24
C PRO A 66 -16.16 33.07 0.06
N ILE A 67 -16.38 31.95 -0.62
CA ILE A 67 -15.59 30.73 -0.43
C ILE A 67 -14.20 30.92 -1.05
N PRO A 68 -13.11 30.80 -0.27
CA PRO A 68 -11.76 30.93 -0.81
C PRO A 68 -11.44 29.77 -1.76
N PRO A 69 -10.67 29.98 -2.84
CA PRO A 69 -10.27 28.90 -3.73
C PRO A 69 -9.27 27.97 -3.03
N LEU A 70 -9.32 26.67 -3.39
CA LEU A 70 -8.29 25.74 -2.96
C LEU A 70 -6.96 26.05 -3.66
N PRO A 71 -5.82 25.85 -2.98
CA PRO A 71 -4.50 25.92 -3.60
C PRO A 71 -4.45 25.06 -4.85
N GLN A 72 -3.82 25.57 -5.90
CA GLN A 72 -3.65 24.86 -7.17
C GLN A 72 -2.25 24.26 -7.24
N GLY A 73 -2.15 23.09 -7.88
CA GLY A 73 -0.89 22.36 -8.02
C GLY A 73 -0.72 21.25 -6.99
N GLN A 74 0.44 20.59 -7.07
CA GLN A 74 0.85 19.54 -6.15
C GLN A 74 1.94 20.10 -5.24
N ASP A 75 1.81 19.90 -3.94
CA ASP A 75 2.80 20.26 -2.93
C ASP A 75 3.36 18.98 -2.27
N PRO A 76 4.67 18.90 -1.99
CA PRO A 76 5.28 17.79 -1.27
C PRO A 76 4.61 17.46 0.08
N ARG A 77 4.00 18.47 0.74
CA ARG A 77 3.29 18.34 2.02
C ARG A 77 1.78 18.17 1.86
N ASP A 78 1.29 17.94 0.64
CA ASP A 78 -0.10 17.52 0.46
C ASP A 78 -0.34 16.19 1.19
N LEU A 79 -1.40 16.14 1.99
CA LEU A 79 -1.81 14.92 2.67
C LEU A 79 -2.73 14.10 1.78
N LEU A 80 -2.22 12.94 1.37
CA LEU A 80 -2.89 11.94 0.56
C LEU A 80 -3.63 10.97 1.46
N ASN A 81 -4.90 10.71 1.16
CA ASN A 81 -5.61 9.61 1.80
C ASN A 81 -5.08 8.25 1.28
N GLN A 82 -5.61 7.16 1.84
CA GLN A 82 -5.20 5.80 1.47
C GLN A 82 -5.28 5.51 -0.05
N ASP A 83 -6.33 5.97 -0.73
CA ASP A 83 -6.55 5.66 -2.15
C ASP A 83 -5.63 6.51 -3.03
N GLU A 84 -5.39 7.75 -2.65
CA GLU A 84 -4.48 8.67 -3.32
C GLU A 84 -3.03 8.25 -3.16
N ALA A 85 -2.63 7.83 -1.94
CA ALA A 85 -1.33 7.26 -1.66
C ALA A 85 -1.10 5.96 -2.46
N ALA A 86 -2.10 5.08 -2.51
CA ALA A 86 -2.04 3.85 -3.30
C ALA A 86 -1.89 4.15 -4.80
N ALA A 87 -2.69 5.09 -5.33
CA ALA A 87 -2.62 5.52 -6.72
C ALA A 87 -1.24 6.10 -7.06
N LEU A 88 -0.71 6.99 -6.22
CA LEU A 88 0.63 7.57 -6.42
C LEU A 88 1.72 6.49 -6.36
N ALA A 89 1.62 5.55 -5.42
CA ALA A 89 2.54 4.42 -5.31
C ALA A 89 2.41 3.37 -6.43
N GLY A 90 1.45 3.50 -7.34
CA GLY A 90 1.20 2.56 -8.42
C GLY A 90 0.69 1.19 -7.94
N VAL A 91 -0.02 1.13 -6.81
CA VAL A 91 -0.60 -0.11 -6.27
C VAL A 91 -2.10 0.00 -6.10
N GLN A 92 -2.80 -1.14 -6.13
CA GLN A 92 -4.24 -1.17 -5.93
C GLN A 92 -4.60 -0.75 -4.49
N PRO A 93 -5.66 0.04 -4.26
CA PRO A 93 -6.09 0.47 -2.92
C PRO A 93 -6.31 -0.69 -1.92
N ALA A 94 -6.82 -1.83 -2.41
CA ALA A 94 -6.98 -3.03 -1.59
C ALA A 94 -5.63 -3.63 -1.13
N THR A 95 -4.60 -3.54 -1.97
CA THR A 95 -3.24 -3.97 -1.63
C THR A 95 -2.63 -3.06 -0.57
N TRP A 96 -2.80 -1.75 -0.72
CA TRP A 96 -2.38 -0.77 0.28
C TRP A 96 -3.03 -1.01 1.64
N ALA A 97 -4.35 -1.19 1.68
CA ALA A 97 -5.08 -1.50 2.91
C ALA A 97 -4.56 -2.77 3.60
N ARG A 98 -4.27 -3.82 2.80
CA ARG A 98 -3.68 -5.06 3.31
C ARG A 98 -2.29 -4.85 3.89
N TYR A 99 -1.44 -4.08 3.22
CA TYR A 99 -0.11 -3.75 3.72
C TYR A 99 -0.18 -2.94 5.00
N GLN A 100 -1.03 -1.92 5.06
CA GLN A 100 -1.28 -1.15 6.28
C GLN A 100 -1.73 -2.04 7.45
N TYR A 101 -2.68 -2.94 7.21
CA TYR A 101 -3.11 -3.91 8.22
C TYR A 101 -1.95 -4.83 8.66
N THR A 102 -1.15 -5.30 7.71
CA THR A 102 0.00 -6.16 7.98
C THR A 102 1.05 -5.44 8.82
N GLU A 103 1.36 -4.18 8.52
CA GLU A 103 2.29 -3.37 9.30
C GLU A 103 1.78 -3.09 10.71
N ARG A 104 0.47 -2.85 10.90
CA ARG A 104 -0.12 -2.68 12.24
C ARG A 104 -0.10 -3.95 13.09
N THR A 105 -0.13 -5.13 12.45
CA THR A 105 -0.25 -6.43 13.13
C THR A 105 1.05 -7.21 13.22
N ARG A 106 2.07 -6.84 12.44
CA ARG A 106 3.40 -7.43 12.53
C ARG A 106 4.03 -7.05 13.88
N ALA A 107 4.43 -8.07 14.64
CA ALA A 107 5.45 -7.87 15.68
C ALA A 107 6.73 -7.34 15.00
N LYS A 108 7.37 -6.34 15.61
CA LYS A 108 8.52 -5.53 15.11
C LYS A 108 9.76 -6.29 14.57
N ALA A 109 9.73 -7.60 14.38
CA ALA A 109 10.90 -8.46 14.14
C ALA A 109 10.76 -9.35 12.89
N ARG A 110 10.89 -8.77 11.69
CA ARG A 110 11.31 -9.52 10.49
C ARG A 110 12.36 -8.72 9.75
N ASP A 111 13.36 -9.42 9.19
CA ASP A 111 14.50 -8.90 8.42
C ASP A 111 14.13 -8.23 7.07
N GLY A 112 12.95 -7.63 6.99
CA GLY A 112 12.48 -6.89 5.83
C GLY A 112 11.95 -5.54 6.28
N GLY A 113 12.34 -4.47 5.58
CA GLY A 113 11.80 -3.13 5.80
C GLY A 113 10.27 -3.08 5.67
N PRO A 114 9.65 -1.95 6.07
CA PRO A 114 8.20 -1.81 6.08
C PRO A 114 7.60 -1.98 4.68
N LEU A 115 6.43 -2.62 4.59
CA LEU A 115 5.71 -2.83 3.32
C LEU A 115 5.19 -1.53 2.71
N ILE A 116 4.84 -0.57 3.56
CA ILE A 116 4.46 0.82 3.23
C ILE A 116 5.00 1.74 4.33
N PRO A 117 5.25 3.03 4.04
CA PRO A 117 5.62 3.98 5.08
C PRO A 117 4.52 4.11 6.16
N PRO A 118 4.89 4.40 7.42
CA PRO A 118 3.91 4.76 8.44
C PRO A 118 3.12 6.02 8.00
N PRO A 119 1.88 6.20 8.47
CA PRO A 119 1.14 7.43 8.19
C PRO A 119 1.83 8.61 8.85
N ASP A 120 1.87 9.74 8.13
CA ASP A 120 2.43 10.99 8.64
C ASP A 120 1.44 11.67 9.58
N GLU A 121 0.14 11.61 9.26
CA GLU A 121 -0.93 12.23 10.05
C GLU A 121 -2.20 11.37 10.09
N THR A 122 -2.99 11.52 11.16
CA THR A 122 -4.35 10.96 11.25
C THR A 122 -5.36 12.11 11.32
N VAL A 123 -6.05 12.38 10.21
CA VAL A 123 -7.06 13.45 10.09
C VAL A 123 -8.45 12.85 10.19
N CYS A 124 -9.24 13.33 11.15
CA CYS A 124 -10.60 12.84 11.42
C CYS A 124 -10.72 11.30 11.51
N GLY A 125 -9.73 10.67 12.14
CA GLY A 125 -9.69 9.21 12.33
C GLY A 125 -9.28 8.40 11.08
N ALA A 126 -8.77 9.05 10.04
CA ALA A 126 -8.20 8.41 8.86
C ALA A 126 -6.73 8.76 8.68
N ASP A 127 -5.93 7.74 8.36
CA ASP A 127 -4.50 7.87 8.12
C ASP A 127 -4.24 8.55 6.76
N HIS A 128 -3.29 9.48 6.77
CA HIS A 128 -2.83 10.23 5.61
C HIS A 128 -1.30 10.21 5.54
N TRP A 129 -0.79 10.39 4.33
CA TRP A 129 0.64 10.43 4.05
C TRP A 129 0.96 11.70 3.26
N TYR A 130 2.08 12.34 3.56
CA TYR A 130 2.60 13.39 2.69
C TYR A 130 2.92 12.81 1.33
N ARG A 131 2.66 13.60 0.28
CA ARG A 131 3.08 13.28 -1.08
C ARG A 131 4.57 12.92 -1.14
N ALA A 132 5.42 13.72 -0.50
CA ALA A 132 6.87 13.48 -0.42
C ALA A 132 7.22 12.13 0.20
N THR A 133 6.51 11.72 1.26
CA THR A 133 6.71 10.41 1.90
C THR A 133 6.45 9.27 0.92
N ILE A 134 5.38 9.38 0.13
CA ILE A 134 5.03 8.37 -0.87
C ILE A 134 6.04 8.37 -2.03
N GLU A 135 6.45 9.53 -2.52
CA GLU A 135 7.47 9.67 -3.58
C GLU A 135 8.82 9.09 -3.14
N HIS A 136 9.24 9.38 -1.91
CA HIS A 136 10.44 8.80 -1.33
C HIS A 136 10.34 7.27 -1.25
N TYR A 137 9.22 6.75 -0.76
CA TYR A 137 8.96 5.31 -0.72
C TYR A 137 9.03 4.64 -2.10
N ILE A 138 8.49 5.28 -3.15
CA ILE A 138 8.57 4.80 -4.53
C ILE A 138 10.04 4.71 -4.96
N ASN A 139 10.82 5.78 -4.73
CA ASN A 139 12.23 5.83 -5.08
C ASN A 139 13.04 4.73 -4.37
N GLU A 140 12.82 4.50 -3.08
CA GLU A 140 13.49 3.43 -2.33
C GLU A 140 13.08 2.02 -2.79
N ARG A 141 11.80 1.83 -3.11
CA ARG A 141 11.30 0.56 -3.66
C ARG A 141 11.93 0.27 -5.01
N ASP A 142 11.99 1.25 -5.90
CA ASP A 142 12.49 1.08 -7.25
C ASP A 142 14.02 0.91 -7.24
N ALA A 143 14.74 1.60 -6.35
CA ALA A 143 16.17 1.37 -6.10
C ALA A 143 16.44 -0.08 -5.63
N ARG A 144 15.62 -0.62 -4.71
CA ARG A 144 15.72 -2.02 -4.28
C ARG A 144 15.41 -3.01 -5.40
N ALA A 145 14.42 -2.70 -6.25
CA ALA A 145 14.09 -3.52 -7.41
C ALA A 145 15.25 -3.55 -8.44
N GLY A 146 15.93 -2.42 -8.64
CA GLY A 146 17.12 -2.31 -9.49
C GLY A 146 18.37 -2.99 -8.92
N GLN A 147 18.45 -3.13 -7.59
CA GLN A 147 19.56 -3.81 -6.89
C GLN A 147 19.37 -5.31 -6.70
N ALA A 148 18.32 -5.92 -7.26
CA ALA A 148 18.08 -7.35 -7.13
C ALA A 148 19.19 -8.19 -7.81
N LEU A 149 20.27 -8.45 -7.07
CA LEU A 149 21.19 -9.55 -7.28
C LEU A 149 20.43 -10.86 -7.00
N GLY A 150 20.07 -11.58 -8.05
CA GLY A 150 19.53 -12.94 -7.95
C GLY A 150 18.00 -12.99 -7.96
N GLY A 151 17.42 -12.96 -9.16
CA GLY A 151 16.05 -13.43 -9.35
C GLY A 151 15.92 -14.90 -8.92
N ARG A 152 14.74 -15.27 -8.41
CA ARG A 152 14.36 -16.68 -8.28
C ARG A 152 14.55 -17.33 -9.66
N PRO A 153 15.43 -18.34 -9.81
CA PRO A 153 15.67 -18.94 -11.12
C PRO A 153 14.34 -19.42 -11.70
N VAL A 154 14.16 -19.21 -13.01
CA VAL A 154 12.96 -19.63 -13.71
C VAL A 154 12.83 -21.14 -13.51
N ASN A 155 11.63 -21.65 -13.29
CA ASN A 155 11.41 -23.08 -12.99
C ASN A 155 12.03 -24.01 -14.06
N THR A 156 12.13 -23.52 -15.30
CA THR A 156 12.83 -24.18 -16.40
C THR A 156 14.34 -24.34 -16.11
N ASP A 157 14.99 -23.30 -15.62
CA ASP A 157 16.42 -23.31 -15.29
C ASP A 157 16.71 -24.25 -14.12
N ILE A 158 15.78 -24.31 -13.15
CA ILE A 158 15.86 -25.25 -12.02
C ILE A 158 15.78 -26.70 -12.52
N ALA A 159 14.83 -27.00 -13.41
CA ALA A 159 14.66 -28.36 -13.92
C ALA A 159 15.87 -28.82 -14.74
N THR A 160 16.45 -27.94 -15.57
CA THR A 160 17.65 -28.24 -16.36
C THR A 160 18.87 -28.45 -15.46
N ALA A 161 19.13 -27.55 -14.50
CA ALA A 161 20.26 -27.67 -13.58
C ALA A 161 20.17 -28.93 -12.70
N VAL A 162 18.96 -29.30 -12.24
CA VAL A 162 18.75 -30.55 -11.51
C VAL A 162 18.99 -31.77 -12.43
N ALA A 163 18.56 -31.72 -13.69
CA ALA A 163 18.78 -32.82 -14.64
C ALA A 163 20.27 -33.04 -14.96
N GLU A 164 21.04 -31.97 -15.16
CA GLU A 164 22.49 -32.05 -15.38
C GLU A 164 23.21 -32.73 -14.21
N LEU A 165 22.89 -32.34 -12.97
CA LEU A 165 23.48 -32.94 -11.76
C LEU A 165 23.08 -34.42 -11.59
N VAL A 166 21.83 -34.76 -11.93
CA VAL A 166 21.35 -36.15 -11.91
C VAL A 166 22.10 -37.00 -12.95
N HIS A 167 22.24 -36.50 -14.18
CA HIS A 167 22.94 -37.21 -15.24
C HIS A 167 24.44 -37.37 -14.95
N ALA A 168 25.09 -36.36 -14.38
CA ALA A 168 26.50 -36.45 -13.96
C ALA A 168 26.68 -37.53 -12.88
N ALA A 169 25.85 -37.53 -11.83
CA ALA A 169 25.91 -38.53 -10.77
C ALA A 169 25.65 -39.96 -11.29
N GLN A 170 24.74 -40.11 -12.26
CA GLN A 170 24.46 -41.41 -12.91
C GLN A 170 25.60 -41.88 -13.80
N ALA A 171 26.25 -40.97 -14.54
CA ALA A 171 27.40 -41.29 -15.39
C ALA A 171 28.61 -41.79 -14.57
N ASP A 172 28.78 -41.26 -13.36
CA ASP A 172 29.82 -41.69 -12.41
C ASP A 172 29.44 -42.96 -11.61
N GLY A 173 28.28 -43.57 -11.88
CA GLY A 173 27.78 -44.74 -11.16
C GLY A 173 27.37 -44.46 -9.70
N GLY A 174 27.23 -43.18 -9.34
CA GLY A 174 26.87 -42.72 -8.00
C GLY A 174 25.37 -42.64 -7.74
N THR A 175 25.00 -42.48 -6.47
CA THR A 175 23.61 -42.20 -6.08
C THR A 175 23.39 -40.69 -5.97
N VAL A 176 22.25 -40.21 -6.45
CA VAL A 176 21.93 -38.77 -6.42
C VAL A 176 21.68 -38.32 -4.98
N ASN A 177 22.51 -37.41 -4.47
CA ASN A 177 22.32 -36.80 -3.16
C ASN A 177 21.41 -35.57 -3.23
N ILE A 178 20.17 -35.70 -2.76
CA ILE A 178 19.15 -34.63 -2.80
C ILE A 178 19.61 -33.37 -2.04
N ALA A 179 20.29 -33.53 -0.91
CA ALA A 179 20.77 -32.40 -0.10
C ALA A 179 21.88 -31.63 -0.81
N GLU A 180 22.72 -32.33 -1.58
CA GLU A 180 23.74 -31.72 -2.41
C GLU A 180 23.14 -30.96 -3.58
N VAL A 181 22.21 -31.56 -4.32
CA VAL A 181 21.47 -30.88 -5.40
C VAL A 181 20.74 -29.64 -4.90
N SER A 182 20.08 -29.73 -3.73
CA SER A 182 19.40 -28.58 -3.10
C SER A 182 20.36 -27.42 -2.79
N ARG A 183 21.56 -27.72 -2.27
CA ARG A 183 22.58 -26.71 -1.98
C ARG A 183 23.19 -26.12 -3.25
N THR A 184 23.51 -26.95 -4.24
CA THR A 184 24.15 -26.54 -5.49
C THR A 184 23.22 -25.66 -6.35
N VAL A 185 21.93 -25.99 -6.42
CA VAL A 185 20.94 -25.24 -7.22
C VAL A 185 20.31 -24.08 -6.42
N GLY A 186 20.46 -24.06 -5.10
CA GLY A 186 19.89 -23.01 -4.24
C GLY A 186 18.36 -23.11 -4.08
N ILE A 187 17.81 -24.32 -4.08
CA ILE A 187 16.37 -24.59 -3.98
C ILE A 187 16.02 -25.35 -2.70
N ALA A 188 14.77 -25.26 -2.25
CA ALA A 188 14.31 -26.02 -1.09
C ALA A 188 14.43 -27.54 -1.32
N TYR A 189 14.77 -28.28 -0.26
CA TYR A 189 14.96 -29.74 -0.31
C TYR A 189 13.79 -30.49 -0.96
N ASN A 190 12.54 -30.13 -0.59
CA ASN A 190 11.34 -30.77 -1.15
C ASN A 190 11.17 -30.47 -2.64
N THR A 191 11.61 -29.31 -3.11
CA THR A 191 11.62 -28.95 -4.54
C THR A 191 12.65 -29.80 -5.29
N ALA A 192 13.89 -29.91 -4.77
CA ALA A 192 14.92 -30.78 -5.34
C ALA A 192 14.44 -32.24 -5.45
N ARG A 193 13.87 -32.79 -4.36
CA ARG A 193 13.30 -34.15 -4.33
C ARG A 193 12.22 -34.36 -5.39
N SER A 194 11.34 -33.37 -5.58
CA SER A 194 10.27 -33.45 -6.59
C SER A 194 10.81 -33.51 -8.02
N HIS A 195 11.82 -32.70 -8.34
CA HIS A 195 12.44 -32.71 -9.68
C HIS A 195 13.20 -34.00 -9.93
N ILE A 196 14.01 -34.46 -8.96
CA ILE A 196 14.78 -35.71 -9.07
C ILE A 196 13.83 -36.89 -9.31
N ARG A 197 12.73 -37.02 -8.53
CA ARG A 197 11.72 -38.08 -8.74
C ARG A 197 11.13 -38.07 -10.15
N ARG A 198 10.87 -36.89 -10.71
CA ARG A 198 10.33 -36.76 -12.07
C ARG A 198 11.32 -37.21 -13.14
N ILE A 199 12.62 -37.04 -12.88
CA ILE A 199 13.71 -37.38 -13.81
C ILE A 199 14.08 -38.87 -13.71
N THR A 200 14.17 -39.42 -12.50
CA THR A 200 14.55 -40.82 -12.26
C THR A 200 13.39 -41.80 -12.37
N GLY A 201 12.14 -41.31 -12.47
CA GLY A 201 10.93 -42.13 -12.57
C GLY A 201 10.57 -42.86 -11.27
N ASP A 202 11.24 -42.54 -10.16
CA ASP A 202 11.13 -43.30 -8.92
C ASP A 202 9.82 -42.96 -8.18
N THR A 203 8.83 -43.83 -8.36
CA THR A 203 7.49 -43.70 -7.79
C THR A 203 7.33 -44.65 -6.60
N ARG A 204 8.08 -44.39 -5.51
CA ARG A 204 7.84 -44.99 -4.19
C ARG A 204 8.04 -43.95 -3.08
#